data_AF-N6X1S5-F1
#
_entry.id   AF-N6X1S5-F1
#
_cell.length_a   1.000
_cell.length_b   1.000
_cell.length_c   1.000
_cell.angle_alpha   90.00
_cell.angle_beta   90.00
_cell.angle_gamma   90.00
#
_symmetry.space_group_name_H-M   'P 1'
#
loop_
_entity.id
_entity.type
_entity.pdbx_description
1 polymer ?
#
loop_
_entity_poly.entity_id
_entity_poly.type
_entity_poly.pdbx_seq_one_letter_code
_entity_poly.pdbx_strand_id
1 'polypeptide(L)'
;MSYPSVPSTPAKSKTVAALLAFFLGGFGAPDFYLGYKKVGIIKLVVWAVGMILYMPGYASYVQSLMAGDLSAGPGFMMILGSLLLMVVGVWALVTFIQVLIKKGRYATDANGQPLA
;
A
#
# COMPACT_ATOMS: atom_id res chain seq x y z
N MET A 1 18.23 -26.82 35.01
CA MET A 1 18.33 -26.60 33.56
C MET A 1 17.55 -25.34 33.24
N SER A 2 18.21 -24.18 33.26
CA SER A 2 17.56 -22.91 32.95
C SER A 2 17.34 -22.87 31.44
N TYR A 3 16.11 -22.91 30.98
CA TYR A 3 15.82 -22.70 29.57
C TYR A 3 16.25 -21.27 29.23
N PRO A 4 17.11 -21.05 28.22
CA PRO A 4 17.37 -19.70 27.76
C PRO A 4 16.05 -19.09 27.30
N SER A 5 15.64 -17.97 27.90
CA SER A 5 14.49 -17.22 27.44
C SER A 5 14.82 -16.67 26.05
N VAL A 6 14.39 -17.37 25.01
CA VAL A 6 14.36 -16.81 23.66
C VAL A 6 13.60 -15.49 23.76
N PRO A 7 14.18 -14.36 23.34
CA PRO A 7 13.51 -13.07 23.42
C PRO A 7 12.19 -13.17 22.64
N SER A 8 11.08 -13.21 23.37
CA SER A 8 9.74 -13.19 22.78
C SER A 8 9.52 -11.80 22.25
N THR A 9 9.71 -11.61 20.94
CA THR A 9 9.37 -10.32 20.32
C THR A 9 7.87 -10.09 20.55
N PRO A 10 7.45 -8.94 21.10
CA PRO A 10 6.05 -8.70 21.39
C PRO A 10 5.18 -8.89 20.15
N ALA A 11 4.07 -9.63 20.29
CA ALA A 11 3.11 -9.84 19.22
C ALA A 11 2.55 -8.50 18.72
N LYS A 12 2.56 -8.30 17.40
CA LYS A 12 2.07 -7.06 16.78
C LYS A 12 0.54 -7.04 16.74
N SER A 13 -0.05 -5.86 16.89
CA SER A 13 -1.51 -5.70 16.97
C SER A 13 -2.16 -5.83 15.59
N LYS A 14 -3.15 -6.73 15.48
CA LYS A 14 -3.98 -6.86 14.28
C LYS A 14 -4.75 -5.58 13.98
N THR A 15 -5.32 -4.94 15.00
CA THR A 15 -6.12 -3.73 14.84
C THR A 15 -5.30 -2.60 14.24
N VAL A 16 -4.06 -2.42 14.73
CA VAL A 16 -3.15 -1.42 14.17
C VAL A 16 -2.82 -1.75 12.71
N ALA A 17 -2.51 -3.01 12.40
CA ALA A 17 -2.23 -3.43 11.02
C ALA A 17 -3.45 -3.21 10.09
N ALA A 18 -4.67 -3.46 10.58
CA ALA A 18 -5.90 -3.27 9.81
C ALA A 18 -6.19 -1.79 9.56
N LEU A 19 -6.06 -0.94 10.58
CA LEU A 19 -6.19 0.52 10.43
C LEU A 19 -5.15 1.05 9.44
N LEU A 20 -3.91 0.58 9.55
CA LEU A 20 -2.83 1.01 8.68
C LEU A 20 -3.05 0.54 7.24
N ALA A 21 -3.61 -0.65 7.04
CA ALA A 21 -4.00 -1.14 5.72
C ALA A 21 -5.21 -0.38 5.13
N PHE A 22 -6.16 0.06 5.94
CA PHE A 22 -7.31 0.83 5.48
C PHE A 22 -6.92 2.25 5.07
N PHE A 23 -6.24 2.99 5.94
CA PHE A 23 -5.91 4.40 5.68
C PHE A 23 -4.66 4.57 4.81
N LEU A 24 -3.71 3.65 4.93
CA LEU A 24 -2.35 3.82 4.41
C LEU A 24 -1.87 2.57 3.63
N GLY A 25 -2.80 1.70 3.22
CA GLY A 25 -2.50 0.48 2.49
C GLY A 25 -1.91 0.73 1.10
N GLY A 26 -2.31 1.83 0.44
CA GLY A 26 -1.74 2.22 -0.85
C GLY A 26 -0.24 2.54 -0.76
N PHE A 27 0.24 2.97 0.40
CA PHE A 27 1.65 3.28 0.65
C PHE A 27 2.45 2.07 1.16
N GLY A 28 1.81 0.93 1.45
CA GLY A 28 2.47 -0.26 2.01
C GLY A 28 2.81 -0.18 3.51
N ALA A 29 2.25 0.80 4.22
CA ALA A 29 2.41 0.96 5.67
C ALA A 29 2.11 -0.29 6.52
N PRO A 30 1.04 -1.09 6.29
CA PRO A 30 0.81 -2.32 7.07
C PRO A 30 1.97 -3.33 6.94
N ASP A 31 2.61 -3.40 5.78
CA ASP A 31 3.75 -4.30 5.56
C ASP A 31 4.98 -3.84 6.34
N PHE A 32 5.22 -2.53 6.42
CA PHE A 32 6.28 -1.97 7.27
C PHE A 32 6.02 -2.26 8.75
N TYR A 33 4.78 -2.09 9.21
CA TYR A 33 4.40 -2.36 10.60
C TYR A 33 4.64 -3.83 10.97
N LEU A 34 4.25 -4.77 10.10
CA LEU A 34 4.41 -6.21 10.30
C LEU A 34 5.84 -6.72 10.04
N GLY A 35 6.75 -5.86 9.56
CA GLY A 35 8.15 -6.20 9.31
C GLY A 35 8.43 -6.74 7.91
N TYR A 36 7.42 -6.82 7.04
CA TYR A 36 7.56 -7.19 5.63
C TYR A 36 8.11 -6.03 4.77
N LYS A 37 9.28 -5.50 5.16
CA LYS A 37 9.90 -4.29 4.56
C LYS A 37 10.04 -4.38 3.04
N LYS A 38 10.37 -5.55 2.49
CA LYS A 38 10.49 -5.77 1.04
C LYS A 38 9.18 -5.48 0.31
N VAL A 39 8.05 -5.98 0.85
CA VAL A 39 6.72 -5.77 0.25
C VAL A 39 6.28 -4.31 0.42
N GLY A 40 6.54 -3.72 1.58
CA GLY A 40 6.26 -2.30 1.84
C GLY A 40 7.00 -1.38 0.87
N ILE A 41 8.30 -1.63 0.64
CA ILE A 41 9.11 -0.84 -0.32
C ILE A 41 8.57 -0.98 -1.74
N ILE A 42 8.22 -2.20 -2.17
CA ILE A 42 7.65 -2.41 -3.51
C ILE A 42 6.36 -1.59 -3.67
N LYS A 43 5.43 -1.67 -2.72
CA LYS A 43 4.18 -0.88 -2.77
C LYS A 43 4.44 0.61 -2.83
N LEU A 44 5.38 1.10 -2.01
CA LEU A 44 5.76 2.51 -1.98
C LEU A 44 6.37 2.97 -3.32
N VAL A 45 7.25 2.17 -3.92
CA VAL A 45 7.85 2.47 -5.23
C VAL A 45 6.80 2.46 -6.34
N VAL A 46 5.92 1.45 -6.36
CA VAL A 46 4.83 1.38 -7.35
C VAL A 46 3.89 2.58 -7.19
N TRP A 47 3.52 2.95 -5.96
CA TRP A 47 2.75 4.15 -5.69
C TRP A 47 3.46 5.43 -6.17
N ALA A 48 4.75 5.57 -5.86
CA ALA A 48 5.54 6.74 -6.25
C ALA A 48 5.66 6.87 -7.78
N VAL A 49 5.92 5.76 -8.48
CA VAL A 49 5.94 5.72 -9.95
C VAL A 49 4.57 6.08 -10.53
N GLY A 50 3.49 5.56 -9.96
CA GLY A 50 2.13 5.90 -10.37
C GLY A 50 1.83 7.39 -10.21
N MET A 51 2.25 7.99 -9.09
CA MET A 51 2.13 9.43 -8.86
C MET A 51 2.96 10.25 -9.83
N ILE A 52 4.20 9.87 -10.10
CA ILE A 52 5.08 10.58 -11.04
C ILE A 52 4.50 10.56 -12.46
N LEU A 53 3.85 9.46 -12.87
CA LEU A 53 3.17 9.36 -14.16
C LEU A 53 1.84 10.13 -14.19
N TYR A 54 1.05 10.03 -13.12
CA TYR A 54 -0.27 10.62 -13.04
C TYR A 54 -0.23 12.14 -12.91
N MET A 55 0.67 12.68 -12.07
CA MET A 55 0.60 14.09 -11.63
C MET A 55 0.84 15.10 -12.76
N PRO A 56 1.85 14.95 -13.64
CA PRO A 56 2.02 15.82 -14.80
C PRO A 56 0.83 15.74 -15.76
N GLY A 57 0.36 14.52 -16.05
CA GLY A 57 -0.78 14.31 -16.95
C GLY A 57 -2.08 14.91 -16.40
N TYR A 58 -2.32 14.78 -15.09
CA TYR A 58 -3.45 15.40 -14.41
C TYR A 58 -3.37 16.93 -14.42
N ALA A 59 -2.20 17.50 -14.14
CA ALA A 59 -2.00 18.94 -14.16
C ALA A 59 -2.28 19.53 -15.56
N SER A 60 -1.74 18.91 -16.62
CA SER A 60 -2.01 19.31 -18.00
C SER A 60 -3.49 19.19 -18.38
N TYR A 61 -4.15 18.10 -17.94
CA TYR A 61 -5.57 17.91 -18.19
C TYR A 61 -6.43 18.97 -17.49
N VAL A 62 -6.18 19.26 -16.21
CA VAL A 62 -6.88 20.30 -15.46
C VAL A 62 -6.67 21.68 -16.09
N GLN A 63 -5.46 22.01 -16.54
CA GLN A 63 -5.20 23.28 -17.20
C GLN A 63 -5.98 23.41 -18.51
N SER A 64 -6.14 22.33 -19.27
CA SER A 64 -6.95 22.30 -20.50
C SER A 64 -8.43 22.55 -20.20
N LEU A 65 -8.95 21.89 -19.15
CA LEU A 65 -10.31 22.12 -18.66
C LEU A 65 -10.53 23.57 -18.19
N MET A 66 -9.56 24.14 -17.47
CA MET A 66 -9.62 25.54 -17.00
C MET A 66 -9.55 26.54 -18.16
N ALA A 67 -8.87 26.20 -19.25
CA ALA A 67 -8.84 27.00 -20.47
C ALA A 67 -10.11 26.85 -21.33
N GLY A 68 -11.05 26.00 -20.93
CA GLY A 68 -12.27 25.70 -21.70
C GLY A 68 -12.02 24.81 -22.92
N ASP A 69 -10.83 24.22 -23.05
CA ASP A 69 -10.49 23.30 -24.13
C ASP A 69 -10.82 21.87 -23.73
N LEU A 70 -11.97 21.40 -24.21
CA LEU A 70 -12.47 20.04 -24.01
C LEU A 70 -12.01 19.08 -25.12
N SER A 71 -11.26 19.55 -26.12
CA SER A 71 -10.82 18.74 -27.26
C SER A 71 -9.68 17.78 -26.88
N ALA A 72 -8.89 18.15 -25.87
CA ALA A 72 -7.85 17.30 -25.30
C ALA A 72 -8.43 16.42 -24.18
N GLY A 73 -8.72 15.15 -24.49
CA GLY A 73 -9.04 14.14 -23.48
C GLY A 73 -7.86 13.86 -22.52
N PRO A 74 -8.06 13.02 -21.49
CA PRO A 74 -6.99 12.62 -20.58
C PRO A 74 -5.79 12.05 -21.34
N GLY A 75 -4.62 12.67 -21.16
CA GLY A 75 -3.40 12.24 -21.84
C GLY A 75 -2.97 10.82 -21.45
N PHE A 76 -2.21 10.15 -22.32
CA PHE A 76 -1.71 8.78 -22.10
C PHE A 76 -1.04 8.58 -20.73
N MET A 77 -0.21 9.55 -20.30
CA MET A 77 0.48 9.49 -19.01
C MET A 77 -0.48 9.50 -17.82
N MET A 78 -1.57 10.28 -17.91
CA MET A 78 -2.61 10.33 -16.89
C MET A 78 -3.37 9.01 -16.81
N ILE A 79 -3.75 8.43 -17.96
CA ILE A 79 -4.44 7.14 -18.02
C ILE A 79 -3.54 6.04 -17.46
N LEU A 80 -2.28 5.96 -17.89
CA LEU A 80 -1.35 4.95 -17.41
C LEU A 80 -1.08 5.08 -15.90
N GLY A 81 -0.85 6.31 -15.42
CA GLY A 81 -0.64 6.58 -14.00
C GLY A 81 -1.86 6.22 -13.15
N SER A 82 -3.07 6.57 -13.60
CA SER A 82 -4.32 6.24 -12.90
C SER A 82 -4.58 4.73 -12.81
N LEU A 83 -4.34 3.97 -13.89
CA LEU A 83 -4.46 2.52 -13.87
C LEU A 83 -3.47 1.89 -12.87
N LEU A 84 -2.24 2.39 -12.82
CA LEU A 84 -1.23 1.89 -11.89
C LEU A 84 -1.59 2.20 -10.43
N LEU A 85 -2.11 3.40 -10.16
CA LEU A 85 -2.63 3.76 -8.83
C LEU A 85 -3.88 2.94 -8.44
N MET A 86 -4.74 2.59 -9.41
CA MET A 86 -5.85 1.66 -9.19
C MET A 86 -5.38 0.26 -8.79
N VAL A 87 -4.33 -0.26 -9.45
CA VAL A 87 -3.70 -1.54 -9.07
C VAL A 87 -3.18 -1.49 -7.64
N VAL A 88 -2.54 -0.38 -7.24
CA VAL A 88 -2.09 -0.18 -5.86
C VAL A 88 -3.26 -0.13 -4.88
N GLY A 89 -4.38 0.51 -5.25
CA GLY A 89 -5.60 0.55 -4.44
C GLY A 89 -6.22 -0.84 -4.25
N VAL A 90 -6.31 -1.64 -5.32
CA VAL A 90 -6.76 -3.04 -5.23
C VAL A 90 -5.81 -3.85 -4.35
N TRP A 91 -4.50 -3.67 -4.51
CA TRP A 91 -3.50 -4.36 -3.69
C TRP A 91 -3.61 -3.98 -2.20
N ALA A 92 -3.88 -2.71 -1.90
CA ALA A 92 -4.14 -2.23 -0.55
C ALA A 92 -5.37 -2.91 0.05
N LEU A 93 -6.47 -3.00 -0.70
CA LEU A 93 -7.69 -3.66 -0.26
C LEU A 93 -7.48 -5.16 0.01
N VAL A 94 -6.75 -5.85 -0.88
CA VAL A 94 -6.37 -7.26 -0.68
C VAL A 94 -5.58 -7.42 0.61
N THR A 95 -4.64 -6.52 0.88
CA THR A 95 -3.82 -6.55 2.09
C THR A 95 -4.66 -6.33 3.34
N PHE A 96 -5.58 -5.36 3.30
CA PHE A 96 -6.53 -5.11 4.38
C PHE A 96 -7.35 -6.35 4.70
N ILE A 97 -7.93 -7.00 3.69
CA ILE A 97 -8.71 -8.24 3.86
C ILE A 97 -7.84 -9.36 4.45
N GLN A 98 -6.61 -9.53 3.98
CA GLN A 98 -5.71 -10.57 4.50
C GLN A 98 -5.33 -10.35 5.96
N VAL A 99 -5.13 -9.10 6.38
CA VAL A 99 -4.90 -8.73 7.78
C VAL A 99 -6.15 -9.01 8.64
N LEU A 100 -7.36 -8.75 8.13
CA LEU A 100 -8.59 -9.06 8.84
C LEU A 100 -8.82 -10.56 9.03
N ILE A 101 -8.51 -11.37 8.02
CA ILE A 101 -8.74 -12.83 8.06
C ILE A 101 -7.56 -13.56 8.75
N LYS A 102 -6.45 -12.87 9.08
CA LYS A 102 -5.18 -13.50 9.52
C LYS A 102 -4.77 -14.63 8.56
N LYS A 103 -4.93 -14.41 7.24
CA LYS A 103 -4.75 -15.45 6.21
C LYS A 103 -3.54 -15.19 5.35
N GLY A 104 -2.85 -16.27 5.01
CA GLY A 104 -1.65 -16.25 4.18
C GLY A 104 -0.49 -15.56 4.90
N ARG A 105 0.13 -14.60 4.22
CA ARG A 105 1.34 -13.91 4.69
C ARG A 105 1.13 -13.09 5.97
N TYR A 106 -0.11 -12.75 6.30
CA TYR A 106 -0.48 -11.85 7.38
C TYR A 106 -1.09 -12.58 8.58
N ALA A 107 -0.95 -13.91 8.63
CA ALA A 107 -1.29 -14.70 9.82
C ALA A 107 -0.28 -14.46 10.96
N THR A 108 0.98 -14.25 10.58
CA THR A 108 2.10 -13.98 11.47
C THR A 108 2.77 -12.68 11.07
N ASP A 109 3.59 -12.13 11.96
CA ASP A 109 4.54 -11.07 11.63
C ASP A 109 5.82 -11.64 10.98
N ALA A 110 6.75 -10.75 10.63
CA ALA A 110 8.05 -11.13 10.08
C ALA A 110 8.94 -11.95 11.05
N ASN A 111 8.60 -11.98 12.35
CA ASN A 111 9.29 -12.76 13.37
C ASN A 111 8.59 -14.11 13.64
N GLY A 112 7.55 -14.45 12.86
CA GLY A 112 6.77 -15.67 13.01
C GLY A 112 5.80 -15.64 14.19
N GLN A 113 5.62 -14.48 14.86
CA GLN A 113 4.65 -14.34 15.95
C GLN A 113 3.25 -14.13 15.39
N PRO A 114 2.22 -14.82 15.90
CA PRO A 114 0.85 -14.57 15.49
C PRO A 114 0.45 -13.14 15.88
N LEU A 115 -0.37 -12.50 15.05
CA LEU A 115 -0.90 -11.19 15.39
C LEU A 115 -1.79 -11.30 16.63
N ALA A 116 -1.63 -10.37 17.58
CA ALA A 116 -2.54 -10.20 18.71
C ALA A 116 -3.88 -9.68 18.19
#